data_AF-A0AAN1VH81-F1
#
_entry.id   AF-A0AAN1VH81-F1
#
_cell.length_a   1.000
_cell.length_b   1.000
_cell.length_c   1.000
_cell.angle_alpha   90.00
_cell.angle_beta   90.00
_cell.angle_gamma   90.00
#
_symmetry.space_group_name_H-M   'P 1'
#
loop_
_entity.id
_entity.type
_entity.pdbx_description
1 polymer ?
#
loop_
_entity_poly.entity_id
_entity_poly.type
_entity_poly.pdbx_seq_one_letter_code
_entity_poly.pdbx_strand_id
1 'polypeptide(L)'
;MPASTAVIPDRQESIMASWFELRRDGSGRYHFVLKDRHGETILTSNAYPSAAAAQAGIAAVQAHCTDGTCYLKEATGDGRCYFTLLQSDGKPIASSEVYGNEAARALAIQSLKDSGTTQDIRPAPAPAAARQTAVAMPAAAV
;
A
#
# COMPACT_ATOMS: atom_id res chain seq x y z
N MET A 1 18.80 19.68 -29.25
CA MET A 1 17.34 19.91 -29.49
C MET A 1 16.95 19.02 -30.66
N PRO A 2 15.95 18.12 -30.60
CA PRO A 2 14.66 18.24 -29.90
C PRO A 2 14.22 17.06 -28.98
N ALA A 3 13.40 17.42 -28.00
CA ALA A 3 12.27 16.75 -27.33
C ALA A 3 12.28 15.26 -26.91
N SER A 4 12.15 15.08 -25.58
CA SER A 4 11.52 13.99 -24.85
C SER A 4 10.43 13.23 -25.62
N THR A 5 10.56 11.92 -25.72
CA THR A 5 9.40 11.03 -25.79
C THR A 5 9.40 10.17 -24.52
N ALA A 6 8.35 10.33 -23.74
CA ALA A 6 8.14 9.62 -22.49
C ALA A 6 7.97 8.13 -22.79
N VAL A 7 8.86 7.32 -22.24
CA VAL A 7 8.63 5.88 -22.05
C VAL A 7 7.48 5.76 -21.07
N ILE A 8 6.26 5.63 -21.58
CA ILE A 8 5.11 5.15 -20.83
C ILE A 8 5.07 3.64 -21.09
N PRO A 9 5.50 2.79 -20.14
CA PRO A 9 5.22 1.36 -20.25
C PRO A 9 3.75 1.14 -19.85
N ASP A 10 2.84 1.12 -20.83
CA ASP A 10 1.51 0.53 -20.64
C ASP A 10 1.58 -0.97 -20.90
N ARG A 11 0.93 -1.70 -19.98
CA ARG A 11 0.30 -3.01 -20.17
C ARG A 11 1.14 -4.26 -19.89
N GLN A 12 1.12 -4.61 -18.60
CA GLN A 12 0.74 -5.93 -18.12
C GLN A 12 1.54 -7.10 -18.70
N GLU A 13 2.73 -7.33 -18.14
CA GLU A 13 3.21 -8.70 -17.95
C GLU A 13 2.37 -9.35 -16.83
N SER A 14 1.15 -9.73 -17.21
CA SER A 14 0.28 -10.60 -16.44
C SER A 14 0.92 -11.97 -16.31
N ILE A 15 1.52 -12.25 -15.16
CA ILE A 15 1.54 -13.60 -14.59
C ILE A 15 1.32 -13.50 -13.08
N MET A 16 0.09 -13.79 -12.64
CA MET A 16 -0.29 -13.96 -11.22
C MET A 16 -0.29 -12.69 -10.33
N ALA A 17 -0.52 -11.50 -10.88
CA ALA A 17 -0.28 -10.24 -10.18
C ALA A 17 -1.46 -9.76 -9.31
N SER A 18 -1.23 -9.71 -8.00
CA SER A 18 -1.97 -8.90 -7.03
C SER A 18 -1.85 -7.41 -7.35
N TRP A 19 -2.80 -6.57 -6.93
CA TRP A 19 -2.78 -5.13 -7.24
C TRP A 19 -3.21 -4.26 -6.06
N PHE A 20 -2.69 -3.04 -6.05
CA PHE A 20 -3.12 -1.99 -5.11
C PHE A 20 -4.20 -1.12 -5.75
N GLU A 21 -5.38 -1.08 -5.15
CA GLU A 21 -6.48 -0.23 -5.57
C GLU A 21 -6.52 1.00 -4.66
N LEU A 22 -6.04 2.15 -5.16
CA LEU A 22 -6.05 3.41 -4.42
C LEU A 22 -7.38 4.11 -4.65
N ARG A 23 -8.17 4.26 -3.60
CA ARG A 23 -9.45 4.94 -3.59
C ARG A 23 -9.38 6.26 -2.81
N ARG A 24 -10.28 7.17 -3.16
CA ARG A 24 -10.43 8.46 -2.49
C ARG A 24 -11.85 8.59 -1.98
N ASP A 25 -11.99 8.94 -0.72
CA ASP A 25 -13.29 9.24 -0.11
C ASP A 25 -13.78 10.65 -0.47
N GLY A 26 -15.09 10.87 -0.39
CA GLY A 26 -15.71 12.18 -0.59
C GLY A 26 -15.18 13.27 0.37
N SER A 27 -14.62 12.88 1.51
CA SER A 27 -13.95 13.78 2.46
C SER A 27 -12.52 14.19 2.04
N GLY A 28 -12.03 13.69 0.89
CA GLY A 28 -10.70 14.00 0.39
C GLY A 28 -9.58 13.12 0.96
N ARG A 29 -9.89 12.08 1.72
CA ARG A 29 -8.91 11.11 2.23
C ARG A 29 -8.62 10.03 1.19
N TYR A 30 -7.40 9.52 1.19
CA TYR A 30 -6.91 8.50 0.27
C TYR A 30 -6.64 7.21 1.03
N HIS A 31 -7.19 6.09 0.60
CA HIS A 31 -6.88 4.79 1.16
C HIS A 31 -6.60 3.82 0.01
N PHE A 32 -5.66 2.90 0.19
CA PHE A 32 -5.39 1.85 -0.79
C PHE A 32 -5.75 0.49 -0.21
N VAL A 33 -6.18 -0.43 -1.06
CA VAL A 33 -6.39 -1.83 -0.67
C VAL A 33 -5.54 -2.72 -1.56
N LEU A 34 -4.84 -3.67 -0.96
CA LEU A 34 -4.12 -4.71 -1.69
C LEU A 34 -5.06 -5.90 -1.86
N LYS A 35 -5.32 -6.23 -3.13
CA LYS A 35 -6.06 -7.43 -3.51
C LYS A 35 -5.13 -8.45 -4.11
N ASP A 36 -5.31 -9.69 -3.72
CA ASP A 36 -4.61 -10.82 -4.32
C ASP A 36 -5.15 -11.13 -5.73
N ARG A 37 -4.56 -12.12 -6.41
CA ARG A 37 -5.05 -12.62 -7.71
C ARG A 37 -6.50 -13.15 -7.68
N HIS A 38 -6.99 -13.64 -6.54
CA HIS A 38 -8.37 -14.09 -6.32
C HIS A 38 -9.33 -12.92 -6.02
N GLY A 39 -8.81 -11.70 -5.85
CA GLY A 39 -9.59 -10.51 -5.51
C GLY A 39 -9.93 -10.43 -4.02
N GLU A 40 -9.30 -11.23 -3.18
CA GLU A 40 -9.45 -11.17 -1.73
C GLU A 40 -8.63 -9.97 -1.20
N THR A 41 -9.27 -9.18 -0.33
CA THR A 41 -8.59 -8.04 0.29
C THR A 41 -7.65 -8.56 1.38
N ILE A 42 -6.35 -8.49 1.12
CA ILE A 42 -5.34 -8.96 2.07
C ILE A 42 -5.02 -7.86 3.08
N LEU A 43 -4.97 -6.61 2.61
CA LEU A 43 -4.50 -5.46 3.38
C LEU A 43 -5.22 -4.18 2.98
N THR A 44 -5.58 -3.37 3.97
CA THR A 44 -6.21 -2.08 3.77
C THR A 44 -5.35 -0.99 4.38
N SER A 45 -5.04 0.06 3.63
CA SER A 45 -4.29 1.17 4.18
C SER A 45 -5.15 2.00 5.12
N ASN A 46 -4.49 2.71 6.04
CA ASN A 46 -5.20 3.73 6.77
C ASN A 46 -5.59 4.90 5.83
N ALA A 47 -6.57 5.71 6.24
CA ALA A 47 -6.99 6.88 5.48
C ALA A 47 -5.92 7.98 5.54
N TYR A 48 -5.21 8.17 4.43
CA TYR A 48 -4.21 9.21 4.26
C TYR A 48 -4.83 10.56 3.92
N PRO A 49 -4.20 11.67 4.34
CA PRO A 49 -4.65 13.01 3.98
C PRO A 49 -4.30 13.38 2.53
N SER A 50 -3.30 12.73 1.92
CA SER A 50 -2.75 13.10 0.61
C SER A 50 -2.36 11.89 -0.23
N ALA A 51 -2.46 12.00 -1.54
CA ALA A 51 -2.02 10.96 -2.49
C ALA A 51 -0.53 10.63 -2.33
N ALA A 52 0.33 11.63 -2.08
CA ALA A 52 1.76 11.41 -1.82
C ALA A 52 2.01 10.53 -0.58
N ALA A 53 1.20 10.70 0.47
CA ALA A 53 1.31 9.87 1.68
C ALA A 53 0.86 8.43 1.42
N ALA A 54 -0.17 8.24 0.59
CA ALA A 54 -0.58 6.92 0.15
C ALA A 54 0.49 6.24 -0.73
N GLN A 55 1.13 6.98 -1.65
CA GLN A 55 2.24 6.47 -2.47
C GLN A 55 3.46 6.07 -1.62
N ALA A 56 3.83 6.91 -0.63
CA ALA A 56 4.88 6.56 0.33
C ALA A 56 4.51 5.31 1.14
N GLY A 57 3.24 5.17 1.52
CA GLY A 57 2.74 3.97 2.17
C GLY A 57 2.86 2.72 1.32
N ILE A 58 2.54 2.79 0.03
CA ILE A 58 2.71 1.64 -0.89
C ILE A 58 4.18 1.25 -1.04
N ALA A 59 5.08 2.22 -1.22
CA ALA A 59 6.52 1.96 -1.30
C ALA A 59 7.06 1.33 0.00
N ALA A 60 6.55 1.78 1.15
CA ALA A 60 6.88 1.19 2.45
C ALA A 60 6.30 -0.22 2.59
N VAL A 61 5.07 -0.49 2.14
CA VAL A 61 4.53 -1.85 2.08
C VAL A 61 5.45 -2.71 1.23
N GLN A 62 5.84 -2.29 0.04
CA GLN A 62 6.73 -3.08 -0.82
C GLN A 62 8.08 -3.38 -0.17
N ALA A 63 8.67 -2.42 0.54
CA ALA A 63 9.95 -2.59 1.22
C ALA A 63 9.86 -3.45 2.50
N HIS A 64 8.74 -3.37 3.23
CA HIS A 64 8.54 -4.06 4.50
C HIS A 64 7.71 -5.34 4.37
N CYS A 65 7.11 -5.62 3.21
CA CYS A 65 6.22 -6.74 3.05
C CYS A 65 6.97 -8.09 3.17
N THR A 66 8.19 -8.14 2.65
CA THR A 66 9.11 -9.27 2.83
C THR A 66 9.57 -9.40 4.28
N ASP A 67 9.56 -8.30 5.03
CA ASP A 67 9.97 -8.26 6.44
C ASP A 67 8.82 -8.67 7.37
N GLY A 68 8.74 -9.99 7.61
CA GLY A 68 7.76 -10.63 8.50
C GLY A 68 7.73 -10.10 9.95
N THR A 69 8.68 -9.26 10.34
CA THR A 69 8.81 -8.65 11.66
C THR A 69 8.16 -7.27 11.78
N CYS A 70 7.89 -6.58 10.67
CA CYS A 70 7.15 -5.30 10.66
C CYS A 70 5.62 -5.45 10.84
N TYR A 71 5.14 -6.68 11.06
CA TYR A 71 3.72 -6.98 11.26
C TYR A 71 3.37 -7.05 12.75
N LEU A 72 2.62 -6.07 13.21
CA LEU A 72 2.00 -6.08 14.52
C LEU A 72 0.72 -6.93 14.45
N LYS A 73 0.78 -8.16 14.93
CA LYS A 73 -0.36 -9.09 14.99
C LYS A 73 -1.09 -8.86 16.30
N GLU A 74 -2.34 -8.41 16.22
CA GLU A 74 -3.18 -8.19 17.38
C GLU A 74 -4.42 -9.06 17.30
N ALA A 75 -5.01 -9.33 18.46
CA ALA A 75 -6.27 -10.03 18.56
C ALA A 75 -7.19 -9.23 19.46
N THR A 76 -8.40 -8.97 18.99
CA THR A 76 -9.49 -8.43 19.79
C THR A 76 -9.99 -9.51 20.75
N GLY A 77 -10.39 -9.12 21.96
CA GLY A 77 -10.93 -10.02 22.98
C GLY A 77 -12.18 -10.81 22.54
N ASP A 78 -12.85 -10.38 21.47
CA ASP A 78 -13.95 -11.11 20.82
C ASP A 78 -13.49 -12.31 19.96
N GLY A 79 -12.19 -12.63 19.92
CA GLY A 79 -11.61 -13.71 19.10
C GLY A 79 -11.27 -13.30 17.66
N ARG A 80 -11.45 -12.02 17.30
CA ARG A 80 -11.11 -11.49 15.97
C ARG A 80 -9.63 -11.14 15.91
N CYS A 81 -8.94 -11.57 14.86
CA CYS A 81 -7.51 -11.38 14.68
C CYS A 81 -7.25 -10.39 13.55
N TYR A 82 -6.41 -9.39 13.78
CA TYR A 82 -5.97 -8.45 12.76
C TYR A 82 -4.46 -8.27 12.84
N PHE A 83 -3.90 -7.63 11.84
CA PHE A 83 -2.51 -7.25 11.82
C PHE A 83 -2.33 -5.88 11.20
N THR A 84 -1.36 -5.12 11.71
CA THR A 84 -1.00 -3.80 11.22
C THR A 84 0.45 -3.83 10.76
N LEU A 85 0.71 -3.35 9.55
CA LEU A 85 2.05 -3.16 9.03
C LEU A 85 2.59 -1.80 9.47
N LEU A 86 3.74 -1.83 10.15
CA LEU A 86 4.46 -0.65 10.61
C LEU A 86 5.59 -0.31 9.63
N GLN A 87 5.87 0.98 9.45
CA GLN A 87 7.07 1.45 8.77
C GLN A 87 8.29 1.40 9.69
N SER A 88 9.50 1.58 9.15
CA SER A 88 10.72 1.86 9.93
C SER A 88 10.58 3.01 10.95
N ASP A 89 9.69 3.97 10.70
CA ASP A 89 9.39 5.09 11.61
C ASP A 89 8.45 4.70 12.77
N GLY A 90 8.00 3.44 12.85
CA GLY A 90 7.01 2.98 13.83
C GLY A 90 5.57 3.46 13.54
N LYS A 91 5.35 4.09 12.38
CA LYS A 91 4.04 4.58 11.96
C LYS A 91 3.25 3.47 11.26
N PRO A 92 1.97 3.24 11.62
CA PRO A 92 1.13 2.27 10.92
C PRO A 92 0.86 2.76 9.50
N ILE A 93 1.28 1.96 8.53
CA ILE A 93 1.10 2.21 7.10
C ILE A 93 -0.28 1.68 6.69
N ALA A 94 -0.53 0.43 7.04
CA ALA A 94 -1.71 -0.28 6.62
C ALA A 94 -2.12 -1.31 7.68
N SER A 95 -3.42 -1.55 7.76
CA SER A 95 -4.05 -2.48 8.68
C SER A 95 -4.87 -3.48 7.87
N SER A 96 -4.73 -4.75 8.19
CA SER A 96 -5.59 -5.76 7.62
C SER A 96 -7.01 -5.67 8.20
N GLU A 97 -7.95 -6.28 7.49
CA GLU A 97 -9.29 -6.46 8.00
C GLU A 97 -9.30 -7.43 9.20
N VAL A 98 -10.32 -7.31 10.04
CA VAL A 98 -10.48 -8.20 11.20
C VAL A 98 -10.90 -9.59 10.71
N TYR A 99 -9.98 -10.54 10.79
CA TYR A 99 -10.23 -11.94 10.46
C TYR A 99 -10.92 -12.64 11.64
N GLY A 100 -11.82 -13.57 11.33
CA GLY A 100 -12.49 -14.38 12.36
C GLY A 100 -11.62 -15.47 12.97
N ASN A 101 -10.46 -15.78 12.39
CA ASN A 101 -9.56 -16.84 12.86
C ASN A 101 -8.08 -16.51 12.57
N GLU A 102 -7.18 -17.17 13.32
CA GLU A 102 -5.73 -17.00 13.12
C GLU A 102 -5.24 -17.61 11.79
N ALA A 103 -5.96 -18.61 11.26
CA ALA A 103 -5.64 -19.26 10.00
C ALA A 103 -5.79 -18.29 8.80
N ALA A 104 -6.89 -17.54 8.72
CA ALA A 104 -7.08 -16.51 7.68
C ALA A 104 -6.05 -15.40 7.83
N ARG A 105 -5.71 -14.99 9.06
CA ARG A 105 -4.60 -14.06 9.30
C ARG A 105 -3.28 -14.59 8.73
N ALA A 106 -2.94 -15.85 8.98
CA ALA A 106 -1.70 -16.46 8.51
C ALA A 106 -1.67 -16.61 6.98
N LEU A 107 -2.79 -17.01 6.36
CA LEU A 107 -2.95 -17.07 4.91
C LEU A 107 -2.85 -15.69 4.26
N ALA A 108 -3.44 -14.68 4.89
CA ALA A 108 -3.33 -13.30 4.45
C ALA A 108 -1.87 -12.82 4.51
N ILE A 109 -1.11 -13.09 5.58
CA ILE A 109 0.31 -12.72 5.66
C ILE A 109 1.16 -13.44 4.59
N GLN A 110 0.90 -14.72 4.34
CA GLN A 110 1.57 -15.46 3.26
C GLN A 110 1.26 -14.87 1.88
N SER A 111 -0.02 -14.63 1.63
CA SER A 111 -0.48 -14.00 0.38
C SER A 111 0.09 -12.60 0.23
N LEU A 112 0.21 -11.86 1.33
CA LEU A 112 0.82 -10.54 1.34
C LEU A 112 2.28 -10.62 0.96
N LYS A 113 3.07 -11.56 1.50
CA LYS A 113 4.48 -11.73 1.12
C LYS A 113 4.66 -12.02 -0.37
N ASP A 114 3.74 -12.80 -0.94
CA ASP A 114 3.73 -13.11 -2.38
C ASP A 114 3.26 -11.92 -3.23
N SER A 115 2.26 -11.21 -2.74
CA SER A 115 1.54 -10.12 -3.43
C SER A 115 2.17 -8.74 -3.25
N GLY A 116 2.86 -8.51 -2.14
CA GLY A 116 3.26 -7.18 -1.68
C GLY A 116 4.50 -6.63 -2.39
N THR A 117 5.17 -7.47 -3.18
CA THR A 117 6.16 -7.04 -4.19
C THR A 117 5.50 -6.49 -5.46
N THR A 118 4.17 -6.55 -5.56
CA THR A 118 3.48 -5.98 -6.71
C THR A 118 3.70 -4.47 -6.78
N GLN A 119 4.03 -4.01 -7.97
CA GLN A 119 4.14 -2.59 -8.30
C GLN A 119 2.92 -2.12 -9.11
N ASP A 120 1.93 -3.00 -9.31
CA ASP A 120 0.67 -2.65 -9.98
C ASP A 120 -0.19 -1.83 -9.02
N ILE A 121 -0.09 -0.51 -9.15
CA ILE A 121 -0.92 0.44 -8.43
C ILE A 121 -1.96 0.95 -9.42
N ARG A 122 -3.22 0.64 -9.15
CA ARG A 122 -4.37 1.20 -9.85
C ARG A 122 -4.90 2.39 -9.05
N PRO A 123 -4.45 3.61 -9.36
CA PRO A 123 -5.11 4.80 -8.85
C PRO A 123 -6.52 4.89 -9.42
N ALA A 124 -7.51 5.15 -8.56
CA ALA A 124 -8.76 5.72 -9.03
C ALA A 124 -8.44 7.00 -9.81
N PRO A 125 -9.18 7.33 -10.88
CA PRO A 125 -8.95 8.53 -11.66
C PRO A 125 -9.04 9.75 -10.74
N ALA A 126 -7.89 10.27 -10.34
CA ALA A 126 -7.80 11.54 -9.65
C ALA A 126 -8.12 12.64 -10.67
N PRO A 127 -8.93 13.65 -10.33
CA PRO A 127 -8.94 14.87 -11.14
C PRO A 127 -7.51 15.42 -11.14
N ALA A 128 -6.96 15.61 -12.34
CA ALA A 128 -5.57 15.95 -12.62
C ALA A 128 -5.09 17.18 -11.82
N ALA A 129 -4.58 16.96 -10.60
CA ALA A 129 -4.06 18.04 -9.76
C ALA A 129 -3.14 17.50 -8.65
N ALA A 130 -1.96 17.02 -9.03
CA ALA A 130 -0.76 17.14 -8.19
C ALA A 130 0.44 16.80 -9.06
N ARG A 131 0.97 17.80 -9.77
CA ARG A 131 2.36 17.80 -10.21
C ARG A 131 3.21 17.41 -8.99
N GLN A 132 4.01 16.37 -9.13
CA GLN A 132 5.07 16.07 -8.18
C GLN A 132 6.03 17.26 -8.15
N THR A 133 5.79 18.20 -7.24
CA THR A 133 6.81 19.17 -6.87
C THR A 133 7.70 18.45 -5.87
N ALA A 134 8.78 17.87 -6.40
CA ALA A 134 9.96 17.54 -5.61
C ALA A 134 10.44 18.82 -4.91
N VAL A 135 10.06 19.00 -3.64
CA VAL A 135 10.60 20.06 -2.78
C VAL A 135 10.92 19.44 -1.44
N ALA A 136 12.22 19.37 -1.16
CA ALA A 136 12.85 19.72 0.12
C ALA A 136 13.95 18.72 0.52
N MET A 137 15.15 18.93 -0.02
CA MET A 137 16.33 18.94 0.84
C MET A 137 16.90 20.37 0.84
N PRO A 138 16.81 21.09 1.95
CA PRO A 138 17.86 22.00 2.35
C PRO A 138 18.54 21.36 3.57
N ALA A 139 19.59 20.58 3.33
CA ALA A 139 20.54 20.29 4.39
C ALA A 139 21.48 21.50 4.49
N ALA A 140 21.18 22.40 5.42
CA ALA A 140 22.08 23.46 5.87
C ALA A 140 22.23 23.38 7.40
N ALA A 141 23.44 23.67 7.86
CA ALA A 141 23.97 23.73 9.23
C ALA A 141 24.47 22.36 9.78
N VAL A 142 25.70 22.21 10.27
CA VAL A 142 26.64 23.14 10.94
C VAL A 142 28.08 22.87 10.49
#